data_AF-A0A3G2SBR4-F1
#
_entry.id   AF-A0A3G2SBR4-F1
#
_cell.length_a   1.000
_cell.length_b   1.000
_cell.length_c   1.000
_cell.angle_alpha   90.00
_cell.angle_beta   90.00
_cell.angle_gamma   90.00
#
_symmetry.space_group_name_H-M   'P 1'
#
loop_
_entity.id
_entity.type
_entity.pdbx_description
1 polymer ?
#
loop_
_entity_poly.entity_id
_entity_poly.type
_entity_poly.pdbx_seq_one_letter_code
_entity_poly.pdbx_strand_id
1 'polypeptide(L)'
;MSLVAWCQAAVEAQLPHVCEKGTLRIHALHSCPRPVCSLYPLAHVHPTDARADEAVPTWQEHVIVTAAYRSQDAWRLAYALELSTRVDTAHRRPHRRPAPHLPPARSLTSTLTAAALHYFLVHDHWTTPIDHISLHVLARAQDAYLFPSSHQHPNKRVLSDAALIRWWQTCLSHVALSVQARAFYIIPGYTRLDSHAIVPLHPAKDSAVSRAQWQYGHPYHVADVPLPLHPCSWEHRHAATRSEALAARVVPTMIPVFPDDPKGRFVNEQAATAHEPGASMKPIPRAASLAHREAMAERQALECLSIDGFWERMGFRQECCSGNAVGIFVLSTTRQGSAAPSPPPKARPCSLPHPMLEDLLLKHMMQDACVWHDPSEAATCTQRLFDAMDRAIQRKGGGDAAPYADVTLPAISTDVLERAPTHPPAHAPPSPASVRILPVKKKARRS
;
A
#
# COMPACT_ATOMS: atom_id res chain seq x y z
N MET A 1 18.59 12.45 4.05
CA MET A 1 18.74 11.71 2.78
C MET A 1 17.40 11.79 2.04
N SER A 2 17.41 12.09 0.75
CA SER A 2 16.18 12.09 -0.08
C SER A 2 15.71 10.65 -0.34
N LEU A 3 14.46 10.47 -0.78
CA LEU A 3 13.93 9.14 -1.14
C LEU A 3 14.71 8.53 -2.31
N VAL A 4 15.06 9.36 -3.30
CA VAL A 4 15.93 8.96 -4.42
C VAL A 4 17.26 8.41 -3.92
N ALA A 5 17.97 9.15 -3.07
CA ALA A 5 19.26 8.70 -2.53
C ALA A 5 19.12 7.45 -1.66
N TRP A 6 17.99 7.30 -0.97
CA TRP A 6 17.68 6.11 -0.17
C TRP A 6 17.50 4.86 -1.06
N CYS A 7 16.74 4.99 -2.15
CA CYS A 7 16.56 3.93 -3.14
C CYS A 7 17.85 3.62 -3.88
N GLN A 8 18.64 4.65 -4.24
CA GLN A 8 19.95 4.50 -4.87
C GLN A 8 20.87 3.65 -4.00
N ALA A 9 21.03 4.00 -2.73
CA ALA A 9 21.87 3.26 -1.79
C ALA A 9 21.42 1.80 -1.63
N ALA A 10 20.11 1.54 -1.65
CA ALA A 10 19.57 0.18 -1.59
C ALA A 10 19.89 -0.65 -2.84
N VAL A 11 19.87 -0.04 -4.03
CA VAL A 11 20.26 -0.70 -5.28
C VAL A 11 21.77 -0.90 -5.34
N GLU A 12 22.58 0.07 -4.90
CA GLU A 12 24.05 -0.04 -4.88
C GLU A 12 24.53 -1.11 -3.89
N ALA A 13 23.82 -1.29 -2.77
CA ALA A 13 24.11 -2.37 -1.81
C ALA A 13 23.92 -3.77 -2.41
N GLN A 14 23.10 -3.90 -3.45
CA GLN A 14 22.89 -5.15 -4.16
C GLN A 14 22.45 -4.89 -5.61
N LEU A 15 23.44 -4.77 -6.50
CA LEU A 15 23.20 -4.47 -7.89
C LEU A 15 22.35 -5.57 -8.55
N PRO A 16 21.27 -5.19 -9.27
CA PRO A 16 20.49 -6.15 -10.02
C PRO A 16 21.33 -6.76 -11.13
N HIS A 17 21.08 -8.04 -11.37
CA HIS A 17 21.65 -8.80 -12.47
C HIS A 17 21.03 -8.34 -13.80
N VAL A 18 21.86 -7.78 -14.69
CA VAL A 18 21.46 -7.36 -16.05
C VAL A 18 22.32 -8.04 -17.11
N CYS A 19 21.70 -8.41 -18.24
CA CYS A 19 22.40 -9.11 -19.33
C CYS A 19 23.36 -8.18 -20.10
N GLU A 20 23.00 -6.90 -20.20
CA GLU A 20 23.80 -5.87 -20.83
C GLU A 20 24.28 -4.88 -19.77
N LYS A 21 25.42 -4.24 -20.00
CA LYS A 21 25.84 -3.11 -19.17
C LYS A 21 24.90 -1.94 -19.45
N GLY A 22 24.57 -1.17 -18.42
CA GLY A 22 23.72 0.01 -18.61
C GLY A 22 23.64 0.90 -17.39
N THR A 23 22.70 1.85 -17.45
CA THR A 23 22.38 2.78 -16.37
C THR A 23 20.95 2.56 -15.94
N LEU A 24 20.72 2.48 -14.63
CA LEU A 24 19.40 2.53 -14.02
C LEU A 24 19.16 3.93 -13.46
N ARG A 25 18.14 4.62 -13.96
CA ARG A 25 17.69 5.92 -13.44
C ARG A 25 16.51 5.73 -12.51
N ILE A 26 16.64 6.18 -11.27
CA ILE A 26 15.61 6.12 -10.25
C ILE A 26 15.07 7.54 -10.04
N HIS A 27 13.77 7.77 -10.25
CA HIS A 27 13.12 9.03 -9.88
C HIS A 27 12.28 8.86 -8.62
N ALA A 28 12.13 9.93 -7.85
CA ALA A 28 11.06 10.03 -6.86
C ALA A 28 10.45 11.43 -6.90
N LEU A 29 9.15 11.50 -7.19
CA LEU A 29 8.39 12.75 -7.11
C LEU A 29 7.40 12.70 -5.96
N HIS A 30 7.18 13.87 -5.38
CA HIS A 30 6.25 14.08 -4.28
C HIS A 30 5.21 15.12 -4.70
N SER A 31 3.97 14.98 -4.23
CA SER A 31 3.04 16.09 -4.23
C SER A 31 3.34 17.03 -3.06
N CYS A 32 2.91 18.28 -3.15
CA CYS A 32 2.81 19.14 -1.96
C CYS A 32 1.81 18.50 -0.97
N PRO A 33 2.13 18.48 0.34
CA PRO A 33 1.17 18.09 1.36
C PRO A 33 -0.09 18.93 1.28
N ARG A 34 -1.26 18.29 1.35
CA ARG A 34 -2.55 18.97 1.40
C ARG A 34 -3.43 18.43 2.52
N PRO A 35 -4.27 19.27 3.16
CA PRO A 35 -5.23 18.78 4.13
C PRO A 35 -6.33 17.95 3.44
N VAL A 36 -6.70 16.84 4.05
CA VAL A 36 -7.80 15.95 3.63
C VAL A 36 -8.54 15.40 4.84
N CYS A 37 -9.82 15.09 4.65
CA CYS A 37 -10.67 14.44 5.66
C CYS A 37 -11.11 13.03 5.21
N SER A 38 -10.65 12.58 4.04
CA SER A 38 -11.12 11.36 3.36
C SER A 38 -10.54 10.05 3.92
N LEU A 39 -9.68 10.09 4.95
CA LEU A 39 -9.17 8.87 5.58
C LEU A 39 -10.19 8.21 6.49
N TYR A 40 -10.92 9.03 7.23
CA TYR A 40 -11.99 8.60 8.11
C TYR A 40 -13.19 9.53 7.89
N PRO A 41 -13.85 9.43 6.73
CA PRO A 41 -14.80 10.44 6.25
C PRO A 41 -15.96 10.68 7.24
N LEU A 42 -16.36 9.65 7.99
CA LEU A 42 -17.47 9.70 8.93
C LEU A 42 -17.02 9.69 10.40
N ALA A 43 -15.72 9.66 10.72
CA ALA A 43 -15.24 9.55 12.12
C ALA A 43 -15.60 10.72 13.03
N HIS A 44 -15.87 11.88 12.45
CA HIS A 44 -16.22 13.10 13.15
C HIS A 44 -17.76 13.32 13.16
N VAL A 45 -18.54 12.55 12.39
CA VAL A 45 -19.99 12.75 12.33
C VAL A 45 -20.69 12.07 13.51
N HIS A 46 -21.49 12.80 14.29
CA HIS A 46 -22.27 12.23 15.39
C HIS A 46 -23.54 13.02 15.73
N PRO A 47 -24.68 12.36 16.00
CA PRO A 47 -25.96 13.04 16.23
C PRO A 47 -26.08 13.85 17.52
N THR A 48 -25.23 13.60 18.51
CA THR A 48 -25.34 14.23 19.84
C THR A 48 -24.09 14.98 20.28
N ASP A 49 -23.05 15.04 19.44
CA ASP A 49 -21.75 15.60 19.83
C ASP A 49 -21.38 16.78 18.91
N ALA A 50 -21.76 17.99 19.33
CA ALA A 50 -21.48 19.22 18.59
C ALA A 50 -19.97 19.53 18.46
N ARG A 51 -19.11 18.91 19.28
CA ARG A 51 -17.64 19.03 19.14
C ARG A 51 -17.08 18.11 18.06
N ALA A 52 -17.89 17.17 17.57
CA ALA A 52 -17.48 16.22 16.56
C ALA A 52 -17.54 16.80 15.13
N ASP A 53 -18.17 17.96 14.89
CA ASP A 53 -18.20 18.59 13.56
C ASP A 53 -16.82 19.06 13.04
N GLU A 54 -15.78 19.02 13.89
CA GLU A 54 -14.41 19.30 13.47
C GLU A 54 -13.78 18.07 12.79
N ALA A 55 -13.64 18.14 11.46
CA ALA A 55 -12.97 17.10 10.70
C ALA A 55 -11.54 16.88 11.20
N VAL A 56 -11.11 15.61 11.28
CA VAL A 56 -9.74 15.26 11.70
C VAL A 56 -8.76 15.71 10.62
N PRO A 57 -7.95 16.77 10.86
CA PRO A 57 -7.07 17.31 9.84
C PRO A 57 -5.96 16.30 9.56
N THR A 58 -6.03 15.64 8.40
CA THR A 58 -4.99 14.72 7.95
C THR A 58 -4.25 15.36 6.79
N TRP A 59 -2.93 15.27 6.76
CA TRP A 59 -2.16 15.73 5.61
C TRP A 59 -1.88 14.57 4.67
N GLN A 60 -2.14 14.76 3.38
CA GLN A 60 -1.86 13.77 2.34
C GLN A 60 -0.74 14.26 1.43
N GLU A 61 0.23 13.38 1.19
CA GLU A 61 1.17 13.48 0.07
C GLU A 61 1.05 12.23 -0.82
N HIS A 62 1.07 12.45 -2.13
CA HIS A 62 1.18 11.43 -3.15
C HIS A 62 2.64 11.35 -3.59
N VAL A 63 3.21 10.15 -3.60
CA VAL A 63 4.60 9.90 -3.97
C VAL A 63 4.65 8.84 -5.06
N ILE A 64 5.45 9.07 -6.10
CA ILE A 64 5.74 8.08 -7.14
C ILE A 64 7.24 7.81 -7.13
N VAL A 65 7.63 6.54 -7.13
CA VAL A 65 9.01 6.09 -7.35
C VAL A 65 9.04 5.32 -8.66
N THR A 66 9.90 5.72 -9.59
CA THR A 66 10.06 5.06 -10.88
C THR A 66 11.50 4.62 -11.09
N ALA A 67 11.72 3.55 -11.84
CA ALA A 67 13.04 3.15 -12.28
C ALA A 67 13.04 2.75 -13.76
N ALA A 68 13.93 3.38 -14.54
CA ALA A 68 14.10 3.08 -15.96
C ALA A 68 15.53 2.62 -16.23
N TYR A 69 15.67 1.67 -17.14
CA TYR A 69 16.95 1.11 -17.54
C TYR A 69 17.32 1.54 -18.97
N ARG A 70 18.62 1.79 -19.19
CA ARG A 70 19.19 2.11 -20.51
C ARG A 70 20.53 1.40 -20.69
N SER A 71 20.62 0.46 -21.63
CA SER A 71 21.89 -0.17 -22.04
C SER A 71 22.56 0.53 -23.22
N GLN A 72 21.77 1.15 -24.10
CA GLN A 72 22.22 1.89 -25.29
C GLN A 72 21.69 3.34 -25.23
N ASP A 73 20.81 3.72 -26.15
CA ASP A 73 20.40 5.12 -26.33
C ASP A 73 19.03 5.46 -25.72
N ALA A 74 18.16 4.46 -25.52
CA ALA A 74 16.77 4.70 -25.10
C ALA A 74 16.51 4.26 -23.66
N TRP A 75 15.84 5.13 -22.89
CA TRP A 75 15.32 4.79 -21.56
C TRP A 75 14.07 3.93 -21.68
N ARG A 76 14.00 2.86 -20.89
CA ARG A 76 12.81 2.01 -20.78
C ARG A 76 12.42 1.86 -19.33
N LEU A 77 11.23 2.32 -18.99
CA LEU A 77 10.69 2.20 -17.66
C LEU A 77 10.44 0.73 -17.29
N ALA A 78 10.98 0.29 -16.16
CA ALA A 78 10.95 -1.10 -15.71
C ALA A 78 10.22 -1.28 -14.36
N TYR A 79 10.01 -0.20 -13.62
CA TYR A 79 9.41 -0.21 -12.30
C TYR A 79 8.67 1.11 -12.02
N ALA A 80 7.52 1.01 -11.38
CA ALA A 80 6.87 2.13 -10.73
C ALA A 80 6.16 1.68 -9.45
N LEU A 81 6.17 2.53 -8.42
CA LEU A 81 5.46 2.36 -7.17
C LEU A 81 4.82 3.68 -6.77
N GLU A 82 3.49 3.66 -6.67
CA GLU A 82 2.69 4.76 -6.16
C GLU A 82 2.43 4.56 -4.66
N LEU A 83 2.60 5.62 -3.87
CA LEU A 83 2.38 5.65 -2.43
C LEU A 83 1.55 6.87 -2.05
N SER A 84 0.53 6.67 -1.22
CA SER A 84 -0.19 7.75 -0.56
C SER A 84 0.18 7.77 0.93
N THR A 85 0.89 8.82 1.36
CA THR A 85 1.22 9.01 2.78
C THR A 85 0.18 9.92 3.42
N ARG A 86 -0.25 9.56 4.63
CA ARG A 86 -1.21 10.34 5.41
C ARG A 86 -0.65 10.55 6.82
N VAL A 87 -0.51 11.81 7.24
CA VAL A 87 0.15 12.20 8.48
C VAL A 87 -0.81 12.97 9.38
N ASP A 88 -0.89 12.52 10.63
CA ASP A 88 -1.45 13.25 11.78
C ASP A 88 -0.29 13.69 12.69
N THR A 89 -0.35 14.92 13.20
CA THR A 89 0.82 15.64 13.74
C THR A 89 1.12 15.32 15.21
N ALA A 90 2.33 14.84 15.55
CA ALA A 90 2.87 14.74 16.94
C ALA A 90 4.42 14.90 16.98
N HIS A 91 5.19 14.51 18.02
CA HIS A 91 6.42 15.27 18.45
C HIS A 91 7.79 14.57 18.68
N ARG A 92 8.84 15.44 18.73
CA ARG A 92 10.29 15.32 19.07
C ARG A 92 11.40 15.28 17.98
N ARG A 93 12.49 16.05 18.22
CA ARG A 93 13.74 16.14 17.43
C ARG A 93 14.47 14.77 17.31
N PRO A 94 15.10 14.46 16.17
CA PRO A 94 15.76 13.18 15.95
C PRO A 94 17.08 13.06 16.73
N HIS A 95 17.32 11.90 17.32
CA HIS A 95 18.68 11.40 17.50
C HIS A 95 19.03 10.58 16.25
N ARG A 96 20.06 10.99 15.51
CA ARG A 96 20.61 10.20 14.40
C ARG A 96 21.07 8.85 14.95
N ARG A 97 20.34 7.78 14.63
CA ARG A 97 20.91 6.43 14.59
C ARG A 97 21.22 6.07 13.14
N PRO A 98 22.33 5.38 12.87
CA PRO A 98 22.59 4.89 11.52
C PRO A 98 21.45 3.97 11.07
N ALA A 99 21.10 4.08 9.79
CA ALA A 99 20.07 3.25 9.19
C ALA A 99 20.43 1.77 9.37
N PRO A 100 19.54 0.92 9.90
CA PRO A 100 19.71 -0.51 9.74
C PRO A 100 19.81 -0.82 8.24
N HIS A 101 20.83 -1.58 7.87
CA HIS A 101 20.98 -2.12 6.54
C HIS A 101 19.82 -3.09 6.31
N LEU A 102 18.95 -2.78 5.35
CA LEU A 102 17.99 -3.78 4.89
C LEU A 102 18.80 -4.97 4.35
N PRO A 103 18.49 -6.21 4.76
CA PRO A 103 19.14 -7.37 4.16
C PRO A 103 18.84 -7.44 2.65
N PRO A 104 19.74 -8.04 1.86
CA PRO A 104 19.63 -8.08 0.40
C PRO A 104 18.30 -8.70 -0.06
N ALA A 105 17.57 -7.97 -0.92
CA ALA A 105 16.32 -8.41 -1.54
C ALA A 105 16.58 -9.14 -2.87
N ARG A 106 15.66 -10.01 -3.30
CA ARG A 106 15.95 -10.97 -4.40
C ARG A 106 15.78 -10.40 -5.81
N SER A 107 15.16 -9.23 -5.98
CA SER A 107 14.93 -8.60 -7.29
C SER A 107 14.90 -7.08 -7.19
N LEU A 108 15.16 -6.39 -8.31
CA LEU A 108 15.09 -4.92 -8.38
C LEU A 108 13.76 -4.38 -7.85
N THR A 109 12.63 -4.98 -8.26
CA THR A 109 11.29 -4.62 -7.79
C THR A 109 11.20 -4.74 -6.27
N SER A 110 11.67 -5.84 -5.69
CA SER A 110 11.64 -6.03 -4.25
C SER A 110 12.57 -5.07 -3.51
N THR A 111 13.75 -4.79 -4.05
CA THR A 111 14.71 -3.84 -3.46
C THR A 111 14.13 -2.44 -3.41
N LEU A 112 13.61 -1.93 -4.54
CA LEU A 112 13.04 -0.58 -4.62
C LEU A 112 11.77 -0.45 -3.78
N THR A 113 10.88 -1.47 -3.81
CA THR A 113 9.67 -1.44 -2.99
C THR A 113 10.01 -1.44 -1.50
N ALA A 114 10.89 -2.35 -1.06
CA ALA A 114 11.28 -2.42 0.34
C ALA A 114 12.01 -1.15 0.80
N ALA A 115 12.90 -0.59 -0.04
CA ALA A 115 13.61 0.64 0.26
C ALA A 115 12.66 1.85 0.41
N ALA A 116 11.71 2.00 -0.52
CA ALA A 116 10.73 3.08 -0.46
C ALA A 116 9.81 2.97 0.75
N LEU A 117 9.32 1.77 1.08
CA LEU A 117 8.49 1.55 2.27
C LEU A 117 9.27 1.76 3.56
N HIS A 118 10.50 1.27 3.61
CA HIS A 118 11.39 1.46 4.77
C HIS A 118 11.66 2.94 5.03
N TYR A 119 11.89 3.73 3.98
CA TYR A 119 12.10 5.17 4.08
C TYR A 119 10.96 5.88 4.84
N PHE A 120 9.70 5.53 4.57
CA PHE A 120 8.54 6.12 5.24
C PHE A 120 8.25 5.52 6.62
N LEU A 121 8.70 4.30 6.90
CA LEU A 121 8.54 3.64 8.21
C LEU A 121 9.66 4.00 9.20
N VAL A 122 10.79 4.53 8.74
CA VAL A 122 11.82 5.09 9.61
C VAL A 122 11.35 6.46 10.10
N HIS A 123 10.99 6.52 11.38
CA HIS A 123 10.58 7.74 12.07
C HIS A 123 11.55 8.92 11.89
N ASP A 124 12.86 8.67 11.85
CA ASP A 124 13.89 9.71 11.78
C ASP A 124 13.98 10.38 10.40
N HIS A 125 13.32 9.82 9.39
CA HIS A 125 13.22 10.45 8.07
C HIS A 125 12.28 11.66 8.09
N TRP A 126 11.21 11.60 8.88
CA TRP A 126 10.19 12.64 8.90
C TRP A 126 10.71 13.93 9.54
N THR A 127 10.44 15.07 8.88
CA THR A 127 10.80 16.41 9.38
C THR A 127 9.86 16.84 10.51
N THR A 128 8.59 16.44 10.41
CA THR A 128 7.64 16.47 11.51
C THR A 128 7.75 15.16 12.27
N PRO A 129 7.95 15.19 13.58
CA PRO A 129 8.05 13.95 14.35
C PRO A 129 6.75 13.15 14.27
N ILE A 130 6.87 11.84 14.21
CA ILE A 130 5.72 10.94 14.13
C ILE A 130 5.79 10.00 15.33
N ASP A 131 4.69 9.87 16.07
CA ASP A 131 4.62 8.92 17.20
C ASP A 131 4.23 7.53 16.70
N HIS A 132 3.35 7.47 15.70
CA HIS A 132 2.80 6.23 15.21
C HIS A 132 2.76 6.22 13.68
N ILE A 133 3.26 5.16 13.07
CA ILE A 133 3.17 4.92 11.63
C ILE A 133 2.47 3.58 11.40
N SER A 134 1.37 3.63 10.65
CA SER A 134 0.70 2.43 10.13
C SER A 134 0.85 2.36 8.61
N LEU A 135 1.52 1.32 8.11
CA LEU A 135 1.57 0.99 6.69
C LEU A 135 0.44 0.01 6.37
N HIS A 136 -0.36 0.32 5.36
CA HIS A 136 -1.42 -0.55 4.85
C HIS A 136 -1.09 -0.95 3.42
N VAL A 137 -1.07 -2.24 3.15
CA VAL A 137 -0.86 -2.79 1.80
C VAL A 137 -1.98 -3.76 1.48
N LEU A 138 -2.60 -3.59 0.32
CA LEU A 138 -3.56 -4.52 -0.23
C LEU A 138 -2.98 -5.20 -1.48
N ALA A 139 -2.94 -6.52 -1.45
CA ALA A 139 -2.37 -7.38 -2.46
C ALA A 139 -3.49 -8.13 -3.19
N ARG A 140 -3.86 -7.66 -4.37
CA ARG A 140 -4.83 -8.29 -5.27
C ARG A 140 -4.28 -8.26 -6.67
N ALA A 141 -4.04 -9.38 -7.33
CA ALA A 141 -3.43 -9.41 -8.66
C ALA A 141 -4.33 -8.74 -9.72
N GLN A 142 -3.67 -8.08 -10.67
CA GLN A 142 -4.26 -7.56 -11.89
C GLN A 142 -3.24 -7.69 -13.03
N ASP A 143 -3.73 -7.78 -14.27
CA ASP A 143 -2.89 -7.81 -15.46
C ASP A 143 -2.01 -6.56 -15.56
N ALA A 144 -2.54 -5.40 -15.16
CA ALA A 144 -1.82 -4.15 -15.03
C ALA A 144 -2.46 -3.23 -13.99
N TYR A 145 -1.64 -2.37 -13.37
CA TYR A 145 -2.12 -1.25 -12.55
C TYR A 145 -1.72 0.09 -13.19
N LEU A 146 -0.42 0.35 -13.29
CA LEU A 146 0.12 1.63 -13.77
C LEU A 146 0.46 1.65 -15.27
N PHE A 147 0.52 0.48 -15.92
CA PHE A 147 1.03 0.31 -17.27
C PHE A 147 0.04 -0.46 -18.15
N PRO A 148 -0.91 0.22 -18.82
CA PRO A 148 -1.84 -0.42 -19.74
C PRO A 148 -1.14 -1.27 -20.79
N SER A 149 -1.78 -2.34 -21.26
CA SER A 149 -1.23 -3.33 -22.21
C SER A 149 0.02 -4.11 -21.77
N SER A 150 0.74 -3.72 -20.71
CA SER A 150 2.03 -4.33 -20.35
C SER A 150 1.98 -5.84 -20.05
N HIS A 151 0.82 -6.41 -19.70
CA HIS A 151 0.63 -7.86 -19.55
C HIS A 151 0.88 -8.65 -20.84
N GLN A 152 0.78 -8.00 -21.99
CA GLN A 152 1.04 -8.58 -23.31
C GLN A 152 2.54 -8.64 -23.62
N HIS A 153 3.38 -7.97 -22.83
CA HIS A 153 4.83 -8.02 -23.01
C HIS A 153 5.34 -9.43 -22.65
N PRO A 154 6.05 -10.14 -23.55
CA PRO A 154 6.45 -11.55 -23.33
C PRO A 154 7.28 -11.78 -22.06
N ASN A 155 8.10 -10.79 -21.68
CA ASN A 155 8.96 -10.86 -20.50
C ASN A 155 8.30 -10.36 -19.21
N LYS A 156 7.05 -9.84 -19.25
CA LYS A 156 6.37 -9.40 -18.03
C LYS A 156 5.77 -10.61 -17.34
N ARG A 157 6.22 -10.85 -16.11
CA ARG A 157 5.65 -11.88 -15.25
C ARG A 157 4.55 -11.29 -14.36
N VAL A 158 3.30 -11.54 -14.69
CA VAL A 158 2.16 -11.25 -13.80
C VAL A 158 2.07 -12.35 -12.74
N LEU A 159 1.99 -11.96 -11.47
CA LEU A 159 1.83 -12.90 -10.35
C LEU A 159 0.34 -13.20 -10.15
N SER A 160 0.01 -14.46 -9.83
CA SER A 160 -1.33 -14.80 -9.32
C SER A 160 -1.55 -14.20 -7.93
N ASP A 161 -2.80 -14.12 -7.47
CA ASP A 161 -3.14 -13.63 -6.13
C ASP A 161 -2.28 -14.27 -5.04
N ALA A 162 -2.25 -15.60 -4.98
CA ALA A 162 -1.46 -16.32 -3.97
C ALA A 162 0.05 -16.06 -4.08
N ALA A 163 0.57 -15.82 -5.29
CA ALA A 163 1.99 -15.49 -5.48
C ALA A 163 2.28 -14.03 -5.08
N LEU A 164 1.38 -13.10 -5.39
CA LEU A 164 1.50 -11.69 -5.05
C LEU A 164 1.38 -11.47 -3.53
N ILE A 165 0.45 -12.17 -2.87
CA ILE A 165 0.31 -12.16 -1.40
C ILE A 165 1.61 -12.62 -0.73
N ARG A 166 2.20 -13.74 -1.20
CA ARG A 166 3.49 -14.22 -0.69
C ARG A 166 4.64 -13.25 -0.95
N TRP A 167 4.65 -12.62 -2.12
CA TRP A 167 5.66 -11.64 -2.48
C TRP A 167 5.61 -10.43 -1.54
N TRP A 168 4.42 -9.88 -1.30
CA TRP A 168 4.22 -8.78 -0.36
C TRP A 168 4.59 -9.16 1.06
N GLN A 169 4.16 -10.33 1.55
CA GLN A 169 4.55 -10.80 2.88
C GLN A 169 6.07 -10.87 3.01
N THR A 170 6.77 -11.43 2.02
CA THR A 170 8.24 -11.54 2.03
C THR A 170 8.89 -10.15 2.06
N CYS A 171 8.47 -9.26 1.16
CA CYS A 171 8.97 -7.89 1.07
C CYS A 171 8.77 -7.13 2.39
N LEU A 172 7.55 -7.15 2.93
CA LEU A 172 7.19 -6.48 4.18
C LEU A 172 7.87 -7.09 5.40
N SER A 173 8.19 -8.38 5.40
CA SER A 173 8.90 -9.03 6.52
C SER A 173 10.29 -8.40 6.76
N HIS A 174 11.02 -8.11 5.68
CA HIS A 174 12.33 -7.45 5.78
C HIS A 174 12.19 -6.03 6.34
N VAL A 175 11.19 -5.28 5.88
CA VAL A 175 10.92 -3.92 6.36
C VAL A 175 10.48 -3.95 7.83
N ALA A 176 9.57 -4.84 8.20
CA ALA A 176 9.06 -4.99 9.56
C ALA A 176 10.17 -5.28 10.56
N LEU A 177 11.09 -6.19 10.24
CA LEU A 177 12.25 -6.50 11.08
C LEU A 177 13.17 -5.28 11.27
N SER A 178 13.40 -4.53 10.20
CA SER A 178 14.29 -3.36 10.21
C SER A 178 13.77 -2.24 11.12
N VAL A 179 12.45 -2.01 11.13
CA VAL A 179 11.81 -0.97 11.96
C VAL A 179 11.12 -1.51 13.22
N GLN A 180 11.32 -2.80 13.53
CA GLN A 180 10.68 -3.51 14.65
C GLN A 180 9.15 -3.31 14.68
N ALA A 181 8.51 -3.35 13.51
CA ALA A 181 7.07 -3.17 13.39
C ALA A 181 6.31 -4.44 13.80
N ARG A 182 5.14 -4.25 14.41
CA ARG A 182 4.14 -5.30 14.57
C ARG A 182 3.49 -5.56 13.22
N ALA A 183 3.45 -6.82 12.80
CA ALA A 183 3.00 -7.22 11.48
C ALA A 183 1.70 -8.03 11.56
N PHE A 184 0.66 -7.56 10.88
CA PHE A 184 -0.65 -8.20 10.81
C PHE A 184 -0.99 -8.54 9.36
N TYR A 185 -1.67 -9.66 9.14
CA TYR A 185 -2.20 -10.00 7.82
C TYR A 185 -3.56 -10.70 7.91
N ILE A 186 -4.43 -10.42 6.95
CA ILE A 186 -5.69 -11.13 6.77
C ILE A 186 -5.91 -11.43 5.29
N ILE A 187 -6.49 -12.59 5.01
CA ILE A 187 -7.01 -12.94 3.69
C ILE A 187 -8.53 -13.11 3.88
N PRO A 188 -9.36 -12.13 3.50
CA PRO A 188 -10.80 -12.20 3.71
C PRO A 188 -11.38 -13.45 3.04
N GLY A 189 -12.31 -14.11 3.74
CA GLY A 189 -12.90 -15.38 3.29
C GLY A 189 -12.08 -16.63 3.62
N TYR A 190 -10.88 -16.49 4.17
CA TYR A 190 -10.06 -17.60 4.66
C TYR A 190 -10.11 -17.61 6.19
N THR A 191 -10.06 -18.78 6.81
CA THR A 191 -9.70 -18.87 8.24
C THR A 191 -8.18 -18.74 8.40
N ARG A 192 -7.70 -18.63 9.66
CA ARG A 192 -6.26 -18.71 9.95
C ARG A 192 -5.64 -19.95 9.31
N LEU A 193 -6.27 -21.11 9.50
CA LEU A 193 -5.75 -22.39 9.01
C LEU A 193 -5.71 -22.43 7.49
N ASP A 194 -6.80 -22.00 6.82
CA ASP A 194 -6.89 -22.01 5.36
C ASP A 194 -5.89 -21.03 4.72
N SER A 195 -5.59 -19.93 5.41
CA SER A 195 -4.61 -18.94 4.93
C SER A 195 -3.23 -19.56 4.69
N HIS A 196 -2.91 -20.68 5.33
CA HIS A 196 -1.60 -21.34 5.22
C HIS A 196 -1.33 -22.00 3.88
N ALA A 197 -2.36 -22.23 3.06
CA ALA A 197 -2.17 -22.60 1.67
C ALA A 197 -1.45 -21.49 0.87
N ILE A 198 -1.61 -20.23 1.28
CA ILE A 198 -0.99 -19.06 0.64
C ILE A 198 0.19 -18.56 1.48
N VAL A 199 0.04 -18.44 2.79
CA VAL A 199 1.00 -17.88 3.74
C VAL A 199 1.42 -18.94 4.77
N PRO A 200 2.48 -19.73 4.52
CA PRO A 200 2.81 -20.89 5.35
C PRO A 200 3.15 -20.53 6.81
N LEU A 201 2.66 -21.35 7.77
CA LEU A 201 3.00 -21.25 9.22
C LEU A 201 4.50 -21.41 9.50
N HIS A 202 5.12 -22.30 8.74
CA HIS A 202 6.52 -22.68 8.89
C HIS A 202 7.24 -22.35 7.59
N PRO A 203 7.49 -21.06 7.31
CA PRO A 203 8.43 -20.73 6.25
C PRO A 203 9.79 -21.35 6.61
N ALA A 204 10.70 -21.50 5.64
CA ALA A 204 12.02 -22.07 5.86
C ALA A 204 12.64 -21.53 7.17
N LYS A 205 13.18 -22.45 8.00
CA LYS A 205 13.75 -22.11 9.32
C LYS A 205 14.71 -20.91 9.14
N ASP A 206 14.50 -19.88 9.97
CA ASP A 206 15.29 -18.63 10.00
C ASP A 206 15.11 -17.63 8.83
N SER A 207 14.04 -17.79 8.04
CA SER A 207 13.65 -16.76 7.05
C SER A 207 13.20 -15.45 7.71
N ALA A 208 13.31 -14.32 7.00
CA ALA A 208 12.76 -13.03 7.47
C ALA A 208 11.25 -13.13 7.78
N VAL A 209 10.51 -13.94 7.01
CA VAL A 209 9.09 -14.20 7.25
C VAL A 209 8.86 -14.87 8.60
N SER A 210 9.68 -15.87 8.98
CA SER A 210 9.59 -16.50 10.31
C SER A 210 9.89 -15.52 11.45
N ARG A 211 10.89 -14.67 11.26
CA ARG A 211 11.34 -13.71 12.29
C ARG A 211 10.40 -12.51 12.44
N ALA A 212 9.67 -12.14 11.39
CA ALA A 212 8.73 -11.01 11.42
C ALA A 212 7.47 -11.27 12.28
N GLN A 213 7.26 -12.51 12.74
CA GLN A 213 6.19 -12.89 13.68
C GLN A 213 4.79 -12.38 13.26
N TRP A 214 4.43 -12.61 11.99
CA TRP A 214 3.14 -12.20 11.43
C TRP A 214 1.96 -12.74 12.26
N GLN A 215 1.06 -11.83 12.65
CA GLN A 215 -0.18 -12.15 13.34
C GLN A 215 -1.31 -12.24 12.31
N TYR A 216 -1.96 -13.40 12.23
CA TYR A 216 -3.16 -13.55 11.41
C TYR A 216 -4.32 -12.78 12.05
N GLY A 217 -4.99 -11.94 11.26
CA GLY A 217 -6.06 -11.03 11.69
C GLY A 217 -5.73 -9.58 11.38
N HIS A 218 -6.33 -8.67 12.13
CA HIS A 218 -6.19 -7.23 11.93
C HIS A 218 -5.89 -6.51 13.26
N PRO A 219 -5.23 -5.34 13.23
CA PRO A 219 -4.86 -4.63 14.46
C PRO A 219 -6.05 -3.99 15.18
N TYR A 220 -7.20 -3.86 14.50
CA TYR A 220 -8.29 -3.00 14.97
C TYR A 220 -8.92 -3.45 16.29
N HIS A 221 -8.99 -4.75 16.58
CA HIS A 221 -9.53 -5.26 17.86
C HIS A 221 -8.50 -5.25 19.00
N VAL A 222 -7.21 -5.07 18.70
CA VAL A 222 -6.15 -5.28 19.68
C VAL A 222 -5.96 -4.01 20.52
N ALA A 223 -6.37 -4.06 21.80
CA ALA A 223 -6.35 -2.90 22.69
C ALA A 223 -4.95 -2.24 22.84
N ASP A 224 -3.90 -3.07 22.87
CA ASP A 224 -2.51 -2.62 23.00
C ASP A 224 -1.84 -2.27 21.65
N VAL A 225 -2.60 -2.21 20.55
CA VAL A 225 -2.11 -1.66 19.29
C VAL A 225 -2.59 -0.22 19.15
N PRO A 226 -1.66 0.76 19.19
CA PRO A 226 -1.93 2.13 18.76
C PRO A 226 -2.57 2.15 17.38
N LEU A 227 -3.66 2.89 17.22
CA LEU A 227 -4.24 3.23 15.93
C LEU A 227 -4.18 4.75 15.71
N PRO A 228 -4.35 5.23 14.47
CA PRO A 228 -4.33 6.67 14.19
C PRO A 228 -5.31 7.47 15.04
N LEU A 229 -6.58 7.06 15.12
CA LEU A 229 -7.61 7.73 15.93
C LEU A 229 -7.79 7.15 17.34
N HIS A 230 -7.20 5.98 17.62
CA HIS A 230 -7.34 5.29 18.91
C HIS A 230 -5.97 5.06 19.54
N PRO A 231 -5.34 6.10 20.10
CA PRO A 231 -4.11 5.95 20.84
C PRO A 231 -4.32 5.08 22.10
N CYS A 232 -3.30 4.32 22.46
CA CYS A 232 -3.26 3.58 23.73
C CYS A 232 -3.07 4.53 24.91
N SER A 233 -3.47 4.11 26.12
CA SER A 233 -3.38 4.91 27.35
C SER A 233 -1.97 5.40 27.71
N TRP A 234 -0.94 4.68 27.26
CA TRP A 234 0.46 5.05 27.46
C TRP A 234 1.00 6.03 26.40
N GLU A 235 0.24 6.31 25.33
CA GLU A 235 0.60 7.31 24.33
C GLU A 235 0.19 8.72 24.77
N HIS A 236 1.03 9.71 24.49
CA HIS A 236 0.71 11.10 24.77
C HIS A 236 -0.48 11.61 23.96
N ARG A 237 -0.73 11.03 22.77
CA ARG A 237 -1.91 11.30 21.94
C ARG A 237 -3.23 10.97 22.65
N HIS A 238 -3.21 10.11 23.67
CA HIS A 238 -4.41 9.72 24.43
C HIS A 238 -5.11 10.90 25.10
N ALA A 239 -4.34 11.88 25.59
CA ALA A 239 -4.89 13.10 26.20
C ALA A 239 -5.54 14.05 25.18
N ALA A 240 -5.32 13.84 23.87
CA ALA A 240 -5.83 14.67 22.78
C ALA A 240 -7.15 14.13 22.18
N THR A 241 -7.79 13.13 22.81
CA THR A 241 -9.09 12.61 22.38
C THR A 241 -10.13 13.72 22.40
N ARG A 242 -10.68 14.06 21.23
CA ARG A 242 -11.39 15.34 20.99
C ARG A 242 -12.90 15.28 21.28
N SER A 243 -13.51 14.09 21.22
CA SER A 243 -14.96 13.90 21.32
C SER A 243 -15.32 12.43 21.64
N GLU A 244 -16.52 12.16 22.14
CA GLU A 244 -16.97 10.78 22.40
C GLU A 244 -17.12 10.00 21.09
N ALA A 245 -17.58 10.68 20.03
CA ALA A 245 -17.72 10.11 18.70
C ALA A 245 -16.39 9.60 18.11
N LEU A 246 -15.30 10.33 18.33
CA LEU A 246 -13.96 9.93 17.90
C LEU A 246 -13.37 8.84 18.79
N ALA A 247 -13.72 8.82 20.08
CA ALA A 247 -13.29 7.79 21.03
C ALA A 247 -13.97 6.43 20.80
N ALA A 248 -15.16 6.41 20.17
CA ALA A 248 -15.89 5.18 19.89
C ALA A 248 -15.10 4.28 18.93
N ARG A 249 -14.78 3.05 19.34
CA ARG A 249 -14.13 2.03 18.50
C ARG A 249 -15.15 1.33 17.61
N VAL A 250 -15.49 1.98 16.49
CA VAL A 250 -16.47 1.53 15.49
C VAL A 250 -15.87 1.61 14.08
N VAL A 251 -16.48 0.97 13.09
CA VAL A 251 -15.95 0.95 11.70
C VAL A 251 -15.53 2.34 11.19
N PRO A 252 -16.35 3.42 11.36
CA PRO A 252 -15.97 4.77 10.90
C PRO A 252 -14.67 5.34 11.46
N THR A 253 -14.25 4.92 12.66
CA THR A 253 -13.06 5.41 13.36
C THR A 253 -11.89 4.42 13.35
N MET A 254 -12.13 3.18 12.93
CA MET A 254 -11.14 2.10 12.94
C MET A 254 -10.64 1.75 11.54
N ILE A 255 -11.49 1.77 10.51
CA ILE A 255 -11.12 1.36 9.15
C ILE A 255 -10.76 2.59 8.30
N PRO A 256 -9.47 2.76 7.93
CA PRO A 256 -9.07 3.82 7.01
C PRO A 256 -9.60 3.56 5.59
N VAL A 257 -10.13 4.60 4.94
CA VAL A 257 -10.60 4.57 3.56
C VAL A 257 -9.53 5.12 2.61
N PHE A 258 -9.13 4.31 1.64
CA PHE A 258 -8.17 4.66 0.60
C PHE A 258 -8.85 4.64 -0.78
N PRO A 259 -8.36 5.45 -1.75
CA PRO A 259 -8.85 5.40 -3.12
C PRO A 259 -8.67 4.01 -3.73
N ASP A 260 -9.66 3.58 -4.53
CA ASP A 260 -9.65 2.31 -5.30
C ASP A 260 -9.39 1.03 -4.50
N ASP A 261 -9.58 1.07 -3.18
CA ASP A 261 -9.37 -0.06 -2.28
C ASP A 261 -10.68 -0.84 -2.04
N PRO A 262 -10.71 -2.18 -2.20
CA PRO A 262 -11.83 -3.04 -1.84
C PRO A 262 -12.43 -2.77 -0.45
N LYS A 263 -11.61 -2.48 0.57
CA LYS A 263 -12.11 -2.18 1.92
C LYS A 263 -12.84 -0.83 1.97
N GLY A 264 -12.33 0.18 1.26
CA GLY A 264 -12.97 1.49 1.15
C GLY A 264 -14.29 1.41 0.39
N ARG A 265 -14.30 0.64 -0.70
CA ARG A 265 -15.53 0.35 -1.46
C ARG A 265 -16.57 -0.35 -0.60
N PHE A 266 -16.15 -1.33 0.22
CA PHE A 266 -17.06 -2.03 1.13
C PHE A 266 -17.60 -1.11 2.24
N VAL A 267 -16.77 -0.21 2.80
CA VAL A 267 -17.26 0.83 3.73
C VAL A 267 -18.35 1.68 3.07
N ASN A 268 -18.14 2.14 1.83
CA ASN A 268 -19.14 2.95 1.12
C ASN A 268 -20.44 2.18 0.85
N GLU A 269 -20.36 0.90 0.50
CA GLU A 269 -21.55 0.05 0.32
C GLU A 269 -22.33 -0.16 1.61
N GLN A 270 -21.63 -0.39 2.73
CA GLN A 270 -22.30 -0.53 4.03
C GLN A 270 -22.92 0.79 4.48
N ALA A 271 -22.25 1.93 4.24
CA ALA A 271 -22.81 3.25 4.48
C ALA A 271 -24.09 3.49 3.66
N ALA A 272 -24.10 3.09 2.38
CA ALA A 272 -25.25 3.26 1.49
C ALA A 272 -26.51 2.51 1.96
N THR A 273 -26.39 1.47 2.80
CA THR A 273 -27.54 0.77 3.39
C THR A 273 -28.43 1.68 4.26
N ALA A 274 -27.90 2.81 4.71
CA ALA A 274 -28.67 3.85 5.41
C ALA A 274 -29.83 4.40 4.58
N HIS A 275 -29.74 4.31 3.25
CA HIS A 275 -30.73 4.85 2.31
C HIS A 275 -31.70 3.78 1.78
N GLU A 276 -31.57 2.54 2.24
CA GLU A 276 -32.43 1.43 1.82
C GLU A 276 -33.84 1.52 2.44
N PRO A 277 -34.90 1.12 1.71
CA PRO A 277 -36.25 1.10 2.25
C PRO A 277 -36.35 0.23 3.51
N GLY A 278 -36.82 0.81 4.61
CA GLY A 278 -36.99 0.10 5.88
C GLY A 278 -35.75 0.09 6.78
N ALA A 279 -34.69 0.83 6.44
CA ALA A 279 -33.56 1.04 7.34
C ALA A 279 -34.04 1.61 8.70
N SER A 280 -33.77 0.88 9.77
CA SER A 280 -34.14 1.27 11.14
C SER A 280 -32.98 2.02 11.78
N MET A 281 -33.07 3.35 11.78
CA MET A 281 -32.02 4.24 12.28
C MET A 281 -32.50 4.98 13.52
N LYS A 282 -31.56 5.31 14.42
CA LYS A 282 -31.89 6.14 15.60
C LYS A 282 -32.34 7.52 15.10
N PRO A 283 -33.30 8.17 15.80
CA PRO A 283 -33.80 9.48 15.40
C PRO A 283 -32.66 10.48 15.19
N ILE A 284 -32.65 11.11 14.01
CA ILE A 284 -31.65 12.11 13.63
C ILE A 284 -32.25 13.51 13.87
N PRO A 285 -31.52 14.45 14.49
CA PRO A 285 -31.99 15.81 14.72
C PRO A 285 -32.44 16.51 13.42
N ARG A 286 -33.67 17.03 13.40
CA ARG A 286 -34.23 17.72 12.23
C ARG A 286 -33.59 19.08 11.94
N ALA A 287 -32.96 19.69 12.95
CA ALA A 287 -32.32 21.00 12.84
C ALA A 287 -31.01 20.98 12.02
N ALA A 288 -30.42 19.82 11.81
CA ALA A 288 -29.20 19.67 11.00
C ALA A 288 -29.49 19.79 9.49
N SER A 289 -28.48 20.22 8.72
CA SER A 289 -28.54 20.27 7.26
C SER A 289 -28.81 18.89 6.66
N LEU A 290 -29.36 18.83 5.44
CA LEU A 290 -29.63 17.56 4.75
C LEU A 290 -28.36 16.69 4.65
N ALA A 291 -27.25 17.29 4.18
CA ALA A 291 -25.97 16.59 4.04
C ALA A 291 -25.45 16.04 5.38
N HIS A 292 -25.58 16.79 6.48
CA HIS A 292 -25.16 16.30 7.79
C HIS A 292 -26.07 15.17 8.30
N ARG A 293 -27.38 15.24 8.00
CA ARG A 293 -28.33 14.16 8.32
C ARG A 293 -28.05 12.87 7.54
N GLU A 294 -27.70 12.98 6.26
CA GLU A 294 -27.27 11.85 5.44
C GLU A 294 -26.01 11.22 6.01
N ALA A 295 -25.00 12.03 6.33
CA ALA A 295 -23.76 11.55 6.94
C ALA A 295 -24.00 10.87 8.31
N MET A 296 -24.93 11.38 9.12
CA MET A 296 -25.32 10.74 10.38
C MET A 296 -26.00 9.38 10.17
N ALA A 297 -26.82 9.25 9.14
CA ALA A 297 -27.45 7.98 8.79
C ALA A 297 -26.40 6.96 8.33
N GLU A 298 -25.50 7.36 7.43
CA GLU A 298 -24.40 6.53 6.94
C GLU A 298 -23.45 6.07 8.06
N ARG A 299 -23.09 6.99 8.98
CA ARG A 299 -22.35 6.69 10.21
C ARG A 299 -23.05 5.59 11.02
N GLN A 300 -24.33 5.78 11.32
CA GLN A 300 -25.09 4.82 12.11
C GLN A 300 -25.18 3.45 11.42
N ALA A 301 -25.29 3.39 10.09
CA ALA A 301 -25.33 2.13 9.35
C ALA A 301 -24.02 1.34 9.52
N LEU A 302 -22.89 2.04 9.51
CA LEU A 302 -21.57 1.46 9.77
C LEU A 302 -21.39 1.04 11.24
N GLU A 303 -22.01 1.74 12.20
CA GLU A 303 -21.95 1.39 13.63
C GLU A 303 -22.73 0.11 13.97
N CYS A 304 -23.74 -0.25 13.16
CA CYS A 304 -24.43 -1.53 13.27
C CYS A 304 -23.54 -2.73 12.88
N LEU A 305 -22.40 -2.50 12.25
CA LEU A 305 -21.45 -3.52 11.83
C LEU A 305 -20.26 -3.59 12.82
N SER A 306 -20.10 -4.74 13.47
CA SER A 306 -18.92 -4.98 14.30
C SER A 306 -17.64 -5.04 13.43
N ILE A 307 -16.48 -4.76 14.04
CA ILE A 307 -15.21 -4.78 13.31
C ILE A 307 -14.90 -6.18 12.75
N ASP A 308 -15.18 -7.24 13.50
CA ASP A 308 -14.94 -8.62 13.04
C ASP A 308 -15.98 -9.01 11.97
N GLY A 309 -17.24 -8.60 12.15
CA GLY A 309 -18.30 -8.78 11.16
C GLY A 309 -18.00 -8.04 9.84
N PHE A 310 -17.29 -6.89 9.90
CA PHE A 310 -16.78 -6.22 8.70
C PHE A 310 -15.82 -7.13 7.92
N TRP A 311 -14.84 -7.73 8.58
CA TRP A 311 -13.85 -8.60 7.92
C TRP A 311 -14.43 -9.92 7.46
N GLU A 312 -15.37 -10.50 8.21
CA GLU A 312 -16.14 -11.68 7.77
C GLU A 312 -16.91 -11.39 6.50
N ARG A 313 -17.68 -10.28 6.47
CA ARG A 313 -18.48 -9.91 5.30
C ARG A 313 -17.64 -9.53 4.10
N MET A 314 -16.47 -8.96 4.33
CA MET A 314 -15.53 -8.64 3.26
C MET A 314 -15.06 -9.89 2.50
N GLY A 315 -15.10 -11.08 3.13
CA GLY A 315 -14.83 -12.35 2.47
C GLY A 315 -15.83 -12.75 1.37
N PHE A 316 -17.05 -12.21 1.38
CA PHE A 316 -18.08 -12.51 0.37
C PHE A 316 -18.02 -11.59 -0.85
N ARG A 317 -17.15 -10.59 -0.82
CA ARG A 317 -16.90 -9.67 -1.93
C ARG A 317 -16.39 -10.41 -3.15
N GLN A 318 -16.80 -9.98 -4.35
CA GLN A 318 -16.34 -10.56 -5.62
C GLN A 318 -14.81 -10.57 -5.72
N GLU A 319 -14.14 -9.55 -5.17
CA GLU A 319 -12.69 -9.45 -5.16
C GLU A 319 -12.02 -10.50 -4.27
N CYS A 320 -12.73 -11.07 -3.28
CA CYS A 320 -12.20 -11.99 -2.27
C CYS A 320 -12.81 -13.39 -2.33
N CYS A 321 -13.71 -13.66 -3.27
CA CYS A 321 -14.41 -14.94 -3.39
C CYS A 321 -14.29 -15.52 -4.81
N SER A 322 -14.84 -16.73 -5.01
CA SER A 322 -14.89 -17.39 -6.33
C SER A 322 -13.52 -17.62 -6.99
N GLY A 323 -12.52 -17.98 -6.19
CA GLY A 323 -11.15 -18.25 -6.65
C GLY A 323 -10.21 -17.05 -6.61
N ASN A 324 -10.72 -15.84 -6.38
CA ASN A 324 -9.91 -14.66 -6.11
C ASN A 324 -9.46 -14.64 -4.64
N ALA A 325 -8.30 -14.04 -4.37
CA ALA A 325 -7.84 -13.80 -3.01
C ALA A 325 -7.18 -12.42 -2.89
N VAL A 326 -7.47 -11.73 -1.79
CA VAL A 326 -6.86 -10.44 -1.45
C VAL A 326 -6.08 -10.58 -0.16
N GLY A 327 -4.79 -10.26 -0.15
CA GLY A 327 -4.01 -10.15 1.07
C GLY A 327 -4.05 -8.72 1.59
N ILE A 328 -4.40 -8.53 2.85
CA ILE A 328 -4.30 -7.23 3.51
C ILE A 328 -3.25 -7.32 4.58
N PHE A 329 -2.27 -6.43 4.51
CA PHE A 329 -1.15 -6.36 5.43
C PHE A 329 -1.16 -5.02 6.15
N VAL A 330 -0.94 -5.06 7.46
CA VAL A 330 -0.74 -3.86 8.27
C VAL A 330 0.56 -3.99 9.04
N LEU A 331 1.49 -3.06 8.83
CA LEU A 331 2.64 -2.88 9.70
C LEU A 331 2.40 -1.68 10.61
N SER A 332 2.67 -1.84 11.90
CA SER A 332 2.49 -0.80 12.91
C SER A 332 3.79 -0.60 13.68
N THR A 333 4.30 0.63 13.68
CA THR A 333 5.47 1.03 14.48
C THR A 333 5.11 2.27 15.29
N THR A 334 5.45 2.26 16.58
CA THR A 334 5.11 3.36 17.51
C THR A 334 6.32 3.69 18.36
N ARG A 335 6.56 4.99 18.56
CA ARG A 335 7.61 5.56 19.40
C ARG A 335 6.95 6.32 20.56
N GLN A 336 7.48 6.16 21.78
CA GLN A 336 7.08 6.99 22.90
C GLN A 336 7.64 8.42 22.71
N GLY A 337 6.79 9.41 22.40
CA GLY A 337 7.17 10.80 22.11
C GLY A 337 6.38 11.83 22.93
N SER A 338 6.99 12.95 23.36
CA SER A 338 6.40 13.96 24.27
C SER A 338 5.63 15.07 23.55
N ALA A 339 4.54 15.56 24.14
CA ALA A 339 3.57 16.50 23.56
C ALA A 339 4.10 17.93 23.29
N ALA A 340 3.97 18.39 22.05
CA ALA A 340 3.71 19.79 21.71
C ALA A 340 3.02 19.85 20.32
N PRO A 341 2.57 21.02 19.82
CA PRO A 341 1.90 21.14 18.53
C PRO A 341 2.90 21.30 17.37
N SER A 342 2.71 20.57 16.25
CA SER A 342 3.65 20.64 15.12
C SER A 342 3.13 21.56 14.02
N PRO A 343 4.04 22.23 13.29
CA PRO A 343 3.66 22.88 12.05
C PRO A 343 3.19 21.83 11.03
N PRO A 344 2.42 22.26 10.01
CA PRO A 344 2.04 21.40 8.91
C PRO A 344 3.28 20.83 8.19
N PRO A 345 3.20 19.63 7.61
CA PRO A 345 4.27 19.06 6.82
C PRO A 345 4.66 20.03 5.69
N LYS A 346 5.97 20.22 5.53
CA LYS A 346 6.52 21.09 4.49
C LYS A 346 6.72 20.30 3.20
N ALA A 347 6.36 20.92 2.08
CA ALA A 347 6.66 20.38 0.76
C ALA A 347 8.17 20.18 0.59
N ARG A 348 8.55 19.13 -0.13
CA ARG A 348 9.93 18.80 -0.42
C ARG A 348 10.41 19.59 -1.65
N PRO A 349 11.74 19.69 -1.87
CA PRO A 349 12.26 20.18 -3.14
C PRO A 349 11.65 19.41 -4.31
N CYS A 350 11.29 20.12 -5.37
CA CYS A 350 10.66 19.57 -6.58
C CYS A 350 9.28 18.92 -6.35
N SER A 351 8.62 19.16 -5.21
CA SER A 351 7.23 18.76 -5.01
C SER A 351 6.30 19.45 -6.01
N LEU A 352 5.38 18.69 -6.61
CA LEU A 352 4.37 19.19 -7.54
C LEU A 352 3.02 19.40 -6.83
N PRO A 353 2.13 20.29 -7.28
CA PRO A 353 0.76 20.31 -6.80
C PRO A 353 0.11 18.92 -6.95
N HIS A 354 -0.70 18.50 -5.97
CA HIS A 354 -1.28 17.16 -5.94
C HIS A 354 -2.04 16.76 -7.22
N PRO A 355 -2.97 17.58 -7.76
CA PRO A 355 -3.65 17.25 -9.01
C PRO A 355 -2.69 17.16 -10.19
N MET A 356 -1.63 17.97 -10.20
CA MET A 356 -0.66 18.00 -11.30
C MET A 356 0.18 16.72 -11.36
N LEU A 357 0.53 16.12 -10.21
CA LEU A 357 1.22 14.84 -10.19
C LEU A 357 0.29 13.72 -10.68
N GLU A 358 -0.95 13.70 -10.22
CA GLU A 358 -1.97 12.74 -10.63
C GLU A 358 -2.23 12.81 -12.15
N ASP A 359 -2.47 14.02 -12.68
CA ASP A 359 -2.66 14.26 -14.11
C ASP A 359 -1.45 13.82 -14.94
N LEU A 360 -0.24 14.05 -14.44
CA LEU A 360 1.00 13.66 -15.11
C LEU A 360 1.10 12.13 -15.22
N LEU A 361 0.85 11.41 -14.13
CA LEU A 361 0.86 9.94 -14.12
C LEU A 361 -0.26 9.37 -15.00
N LEU A 362 -1.47 9.91 -14.88
CA LEU A 362 -2.59 9.49 -15.71
C LEU A 362 -2.23 9.64 -17.20
N LYS A 363 -1.79 10.83 -17.61
CA LYS A 363 -1.51 11.16 -19.01
C LYS A 363 -0.32 10.42 -19.61
N HIS A 364 0.74 10.20 -18.83
CA HIS A 364 2.01 9.71 -19.34
C HIS A 364 2.33 8.27 -18.97
N MET A 365 1.53 7.65 -18.09
CA MET A 365 1.69 6.23 -17.72
C MET A 365 0.43 5.41 -17.90
N MET A 366 -0.74 5.94 -17.52
CA MET A 366 -1.94 5.11 -17.29
C MET A 366 -3.03 5.20 -18.38
N GLN A 367 -2.91 6.11 -19.34
CA GLN A 367 -3.85 6.18 -20.48
C GLN A 367 -3.65 5.02 -21.44
N ASP A 368 -4.73 4.57 -22.10
CA ASP A 368 -4.70 3.50 -23.11
C ASP A 368 -3.79 3.82 -24.30
N ALA A 369 -3.56 5.11 -24.57
CA ALA A 369 -2.60 5.57 -25.57
C ALA A 369 -1.12 5.28 -25.17
N CYS A 370 -0.85 4.93 -23.92
CA CYS A 370 0.47 4.51 -23.46
C CYS A 370 0.65 3.01 -23.71
N VAL A 371 1.41 2.68 -24.76
CA VAL A 371 1.68 1.30 -25.16
C VAL A 371 2.96 0.80 -24.47
N TRP A 372 2.80 -0.12 -23.52
CA TRP A 372 3.90 -0.63 -22.69
C TRP A 372 4.35 -2.06 -23.05
N HIS A 373 3.66 -2.74 -23.96
CA HIS A 373 4.06 -4.08 -24.40
C HIS A 373 5.06 -4.07 -25.56
N ASP A 374 5.09 -2.99 -26.35
CA ASP A 374 6.08 -2.81 -27.41
C ASP A 374 7.32 -2.06 -26.87
N PRO A 375 8.54 -2.58 -27.01
CA PRO A 375 9.75 -1.95 -26.47
C PRO A 375 10.11 -0.57 -27.04
N SER A 376 9.70 -0.25 -28.27
CA SER A 376 9.94 1.05 -28.92
C SER A 376 8.94 2.09 -28.43
N GLU A 377 7.66 1.73 -28.39
CA GLU A 377 6.61 2.59 -27.85
C GLU A 377 6.79 2.82 -26.35
N ALA A 378 7.20 1.79 -25.58
CA ALA A 378 7.51 1.93 -24.16
C ALA A 378 8.68 2.90 -23.92
N ALA A 379 9.68 2.91 -24.80
CA ALA A 379 10.77 3.89 -24.75
C ALA A 379 10.27 5.31 -25.04
N THR A 380 9.38 5.47 -26.03
CA THR A 380 8.73 6.75 -26.35
C THR A 380 7.87 7.24 -25.18
N CYS A 381 7.09 6.36 -24.54
CA CYS A 381 6.30 6.68 -23.34
C CYS A 381 7.21 7.11 -22.18
N THR A 382 8.32 6.40 -21.96
CA THR A 382 9.32 6.74 -20.94
C THR A 382 9.92 8.13 -21.18
N GLN A 383 10.30 8.44 -22.42
CA GLN A 383 10.84 9.76 -22.77
C GLN A 383 9.80 10.86 -22.57
N ARG A 384 8.55 10.66 -23.03
CA ARG A 384 7.45 11.62 -22.83
C ARG A 384 7.20 11.90 -21.34
N LEU A 385 7.27 10.86 -20.50
CA LEU A 385 7.16 10.99 -19.06
C LEU A 385 8.30 11.83 -18.48
N PHE A 386 9.56 11.54 -18.83
CA PHE A 386 10.72 12.30 -18.34
C PHE A 386 10.64 13.77 -18.74
N ASP A 387 10.36 14.06 -20.01
CA ASP A 387 10.21 15.44 -20.47
C ASP A 387 9.07 16.16 -19.74
N ALA A 388 7.97 15.46 -19.42
CA ALA A 388 6.86 16.03 -18.67
C ALA A 388 7.24 16.32 -17.21
N MET A 389 7.97 15.42 -16.55
CA MET A 389 8.49 15.60 -15.20
C MET A 389 9.44 16.80 -15.13
N ASP A 390 10.40 16.89 -16.06
CA ASP A 390 11.36 17.99 -16.12
C ASP A 390 10.66 19.33 -16.35
N ARG A 391 9.72 19.41 -17.32
CA ARG A 391 8.92 20.63 -17.53
C ARG A 391 8.10 21.02 -16.31
N ALA A 392 7.51 20.05 -15.62
CA ALA A 392 6.69 20.30 -14.43
C ALA A 392 7.52 20.89 -13.28
N ILE A 393 8.73 20.37 -13.07
CA ILE A 393 9.65 20.81 -12.02
C ILE A 393 10.22 22.20 -12.33
N GLN A 394 10.68 22.41 -13.57
CA GLN A 394 11.23 23.69 -14.01
C GLN A 394 10.23 24.85 -13.86
N ARG A 395 8.95 24.61 -14.22
CA ARG A 395 7.87 25.61 -14.05
C ARG A 395 7.62 26.01 -12.59
N LYS A 396 8.01 25.19 -11.62
CA LYS A 396 7.83 25.44 -10.19
C LYS A 396 9.10 25.94 -9.49
N GLY A 397 10.13 26.32 -10.26
CA GLY A 397 11.37 26.82 -9.72
C GLY A 397 12.15 25.75 -8.97
N GLY A 398 12.06 24.47 -9.39
CA GLY A 398 12.89 23.41 -8.85
C GLY A 398 14.37 23.80 -8.97
N GLY A 399 15.08 23.82 -7.83
CA GLY A 399 16.51 24.16 -7.81
C GLY A 399 17.36 23.15 -8.57
N ASP A 400 18.67 23.39 -8.65
CA ASP A 400 19.65 22.59 -9.41
C ASP A 400 19.74 21.09 -9.05
N ALA A 401 19.04 20.63 -8.01
CA ALA A 401 19.03 19.24 -7.59
C ALA A 401 18.11 18.39 -8.49
N ALA A 402 18.70 17.46 -9.24
CA ALA A 402 17.97 16.50 -10.05
C ALA A 402 17.02 15.63 -9.18
N PRO A 403 15.76 15.42 -9.60
CA PRO A 403 14.78 14.58 -8.90
C PRO A 403 15.05 13.07 -9.09
N TYR A 404 16.26 12.71 -9.53
CA TYR A 404 16.66 11.36 -9.90
C TYR A 404 18.11 11.06 -9.53
N ALA A 405 18.42 9.77 -9.49
CA ALA A 405 19.78 9.25 -9.36
C ALA A 405 20.03 8.17 -10.41
N ASP A 406 21.25 8.14 -10.93
CA ASP A 406 21.71 7.15 -11.91
C ASP A 406 22.66 6.16 -11.24
N VAL A 407 22.37 4.87 -11.38
CA VAL A 407 23.22 3.76 -10.91
C VAL A 407 23.77 3.02 -12.11
N THR A 408 25.09 2.85 -12.19
CA THR A 408 25.72 2.05 -13.24
C THR A 408 25.59 0.57 -12.92
N LEU A 409 24.99 -0.19 -13.84
CA LEU A 409 24.81 -1.63 -13.70
C LEU A 409 25.82 -2.37 -14.60
N PRO A 410 26.73 -3.17 -14.04
CA PRO A 410 27.62 -4.01 -14.84
C PRO A 410 26.85 -5.18 -15.47
N ALA A 411 27.26 -5.59 -16.67
CA ALA A 411 26.76 -6.84 -17.24
C ALA A 411 27.21 -8.01 -16.38
N ILE A 412 26.35 -9.02 -16.23
CA ILE A 412 26.73 -10.30 -15.63
C ILE A 412 27.76 -10.97 -16.55
N SER A 413 28.80 -11.60 -15.98
CA SER A 413 29.74 -12.42 -16.75
C SER A 413 29.01 -13.62 -17.38
N THR A 414 29.32 -13.94 -18.63
CA THR A 414 28.71 -15.06 -19.39
C THR A 414 28.73 -16.37 -18.61
N ASP A 415 29.78 -16.62 -17.83
CA ASP A 415 29.96 -17.83 -17.02
C ASP A 415 28.90 -17.99 -15.91
N VAL A 416 28.27 -16.90 -15.46
CA VAL A 416 27.20 -16.91 -14.45
C VAL A 416 25.84 -17.10 -15.10
N LEU A 417 25.64 -16.58 -16.32
CA LEU A 417 24.44 -16.81 -17.14
C LEU A 417 24.30 -18.30 -17.51
N GLU A 418 25.40 -18.97 -17.85
CA GLU A 418 25.43 -20.39 -18.17
C GLU A 418 25.20 -21.31 -16.95
N ARG A 419 25.50 -20.83 -15.74
CA ARG A 419 25.29 -21.56 -14.48
C ARG A 419 23.93 -21.31 -13.83
N ALA A 420 23.17 -20.33 -14.32
CA ALA A 420 21.83 -20.04 -13.80
C ALA A 420 20.88 -21.18 -14.21
N PRO A 421 20.10 -21.77 -13.28
CA PRO A 421 19.14 -22.80 -13.64
C PRO A 421 18.14 -22.22 -14.65
N THR A 422 18.13 -22.79 -15.85
CA THR A 422 17.10 -22.55 -16.84
C THR A 422 15.78 -23.08 -16.27
N HIS A 423 15.02 -22.21 -15.61
CA HIS A 423 13.64 -22.56 -15.32
C HIS A 423 12.92 -22.67 -16.66
N PRO A 424 12.31 -23.83 -16.98
CA PRO A 424 11.52 -23.94 -18.19
C PRO A 424 10.41 -22.86 -18.16
N PRO A 425 10.04 -22.30 -19.32
CA PRO A 425 8.90 -21.39 -19.38
C PRO A 425 7.71 -22.03 -18.69
N ALA A 426 7.02 -21.27 -17.84
CA ALA A 426 5.82 -21.74 -17.17
C ALA A 426 4.87 -22.31 -18.24
N HIS A 427 4.53 -23.58 -18.06
CA HIS A 427 3.88 -24.44 -19.03
C HIS A 427 2.69 -23.77 -19.75
N ALA A 428 2.59 -24.12 -21.04
CA ALA A 428 1.36 -24.18 -21.82
C ALA A 428 0.15 -24.65 -20.99
N PRO A 429 -1.09 -24.24 -21.35
CA PRO A 429 -2.29 -24.66 -20.64
C PRO A 429 -2.31 -26.18 -20.45
N PRO A 430 -2.67 -26.69 -19.26
CA PRO A 430 -2.70 -28.13 -19.03
C PRO A 430 -3.65 -28.77 -20.04
N SER A 431 -3.16 -29.78 -20.76
CA SER A 431 -4.02 -30.71 -21.49
C SER A 431 -5.11 -31.21 -20.53
N PRO A 432 -6.39 -31.28 -20.94
CA PRO A 432 -7.47 -31.66 -20.04
C PRO A 432 -7.18 -33.04 -19.46
N ALA A 433 -6.86 -33.06 -18.16
CA ALA A 433 -6.72 -34.31 -17.43
C ALA A 433 -8.04 -35.07 -17.56
N SER A 434 -7.95 -36.30 -18.06
CA SER A 434 -9.08 -37.22 -18.11
C SER A 434 -9.58 -37.44 -16.69
N VAL A 435 -10.73 -36.85 -16.36
CA VAL A 435 -11.44 -37.04 -15.10
C VAL A 435 -11.79 -38.53 -14.99
N ARG A 436 -11.06 -39.27 -14.15
CA ARG A 436 -11.53 -40.58 -13.69
C ARG A 436 -12.66 -40.33 -12.69
N ILE A 437 -13.89 -40.44 -13.19
CA ILE A 437 -15.10 -40.47 -12.36
C ILE A 437 -15.02 -41.74 -11.51
N LEU A 438 -14.85 -41.58 -10.19
CA LEU A 438 -15.01 -42.69 -9.24
C LEU A 438 -16.50 -43.02 -9.11
N PRO A 439 -16.93 -44.28 -9.28
CA PRO A 439 -18.34 -44.65 -9.17
C PRO A 439 -18.80 -44.58 -7.71
N VAL A 440 -19.84 -43.79 -7.46
CA VAL A 440 -20.56 -43.76 -6.18
C VAL A 440 -21.31 -45.08 -5.99
N LYS A 441 -20.91 -45.87 -4.99
CA LYS A 441 -21.66 -47.06 -4.56
C LYS A 441 -23.03 -46.63 -4.02
N LYS A 442 -24.10 -46.87 -4.77
CA LYS A 442 -25.48 -46.78 -4.29
C LYS A 442 -25.68 -47.77 -3.13
N LYS A 443 -26.03 -47.26 -1.95
CA LYS A 443 -26.42 -48.06 -0.79
C LYS A 443 -27.84 -48.59 -1.04
N ALA A 444 -27.97 -49.90 -1.19
CA ALA A 444 -29.26 -50.56 -1.38
C ALA A 444 -30.14 -50.38 -0.14
N ARG A 445 -31.35 -49.81 -0.32
CA ARG A 445 -32.45 -49.94 0.63
C ARG A 445 -32.95 -51.39 0.55
N ARG A 446 -32.87 -52.13 1.66
CA ARG A 446 -33.59 -53.39 1.82
C ARG A 446 -35.06 -53.05 2.11
N SER A 447 -35.92 -53.65 1.28
CA SER A 447 -37.35 -53.95 1.39
C SER A 447 -38.12 -53.30 2.53
#